data_AF-A0A2M7Q5P5-F1
#
_entry.id   AF-A0A2M7Q5P5-F1
#
_cell.length_a   1.000
_cell.length_b   1.000
_cell.length_c   1.000
_cell.angle_alpha   90.00
_cell.angle_beta   90.00
_cell.angle_gamma   90.00
#
_symmetry.space_group_name_H-M   'P 1'
#
loop_
_entity.id
_entity.type
_entity.pdbx_description
1 polymer ?
#
loop_
_entity_poly.entity_id
_entity_poly.type
_entity_poly.pdbx_seq_one_letter_code
_entity_poly.pdbx_strand_id
1 'polypeptide(L)'
;MTILIQHLSQGKHTPIITKELFDKVQESLVGYSTNNASKEFAFTKLMTCGLCGSGITADEKFKKQENGNVHRYVYYGCSKFRDLNCKSGYMKEEDLIEQLAELMNEIHLDEIGMKGKIKDEIERHKKFESGLLGVKNTAVKIADIDIRNYAKYVLRDGTIAEKRELLTCMRSKITMAEKQIKIV
;
A
#
# COMPACT_ATOMS: atom_id res chain seq x y z
N MET A 1 7.99 -32.12 -3.63
CA MET A 1 7.84 -33.06 -4.76
C MET A 1 9.24 -33.37 -5.26
N THR A 2 9.80 -34.51 -4.85
CA THR A 2 11.18 -34.91 -5.16
C THR A 2 11.25 -35.31 -6.62
N ILE A 3 11.81 -34.45 -7.47
CA ILE A 3 12.09 -34.82 -8.86
C ILE A 3 13.38 -35.65 -8.83
N LEU A 4 13.22 -36.97 -8.85
CA LEU A 4 14.28 -37.91 -9.20
C LEU A 4 14.62 -37.72 -10.68
N ILE A 5 15.59 -36.85 -11.00
CA ILE A 5 16.19 -36.81 -12.33
C ILE A 5 17.27 -37.90 -12.38
N GLN A 6 16.85 -39.13 -12.64
CA GLN A 6 17.75 -40.16 -13.16
C GLN A 6 18.13 -39.78 -14.60
N HIS A 7 19.41 -39.49 -14.79
CA HIS A 7 20.18 -39.47 -16.06
C HIS A 7 20.12 -38.18 -16.91
N LEU A 8 21.05 -37.26 -16.63
CA LEU A 8 21.57 -36.32 -17.65
C LEU A 8 22.49 -37.09 -18.61
N SER A 9 22.15 -37.13 -19.90
CA SER A 9 23.04 -37.63 -20.95
C SER A 9 24.26 -36.72 -21.11
N GLN A 10 25.46 -37.31 -21.31
CA GLN A 10 26.68 -36.54 -21.55
C GLN A 10 26.58 -35.81 -22.90
N GLY A 11 26.65 -34.48 -22.87
CA GLY A 11 26.81 -33.68 -24.08
C GLY A 11 28.16 -33.96 -24.75
N LYS A 12 28.23 -33.82 -26.08
CA LYS A 12 29.46 -34.03 -26.86
C LYS A 12 30.51 -32.92 -26.70
N HIS A 13 30.15 -31.82 -26.04
CA HIS A 13 31.00 -30.64 -25.90
C HIS A 13 31.82 -30.71 -24.61
N THR A 14 33.04 -30.19 -24.68
CA THR A 14 33.91 -30.04 -23.51
C THR A 14 33.25 -29.09 -22.49
N PRO A 15 33.07 -29.52 -21.23
CA PRO A 15 32.44 -28.69 -20.22
C PRO A 15 33.32 -27.49 -19.84
N ILE A 16 32.69 -26.33 -19.67
CA ILE A 16 33.38 -25.08 -19.27
C ILE A 16 33.70 -25.08 -17.77
N ILE A 17 32.86 -25.74 -16.96
CA ILE A 17 33.05 -25.89 -15.51
C ILE A 17 32.88 -27.34 -15.11
N THR A 18 33.48 -27.73 -13.98
CA THR A 18 33.34 -29.08 -13.46
C THR A 18 31.92 -29.31 -12.93
N LYS A 19 31.44 -30.56 -13.04
CA LYS A 19 30.15 -30.96 -12.48
C LYS A 19 30.08 -30.68 -10.98
N GLU A 20 31.18 -30.93 -10.26
CA GLU A 20 31.28 -30.65 -8.82
C GLU A 20 31.10 -29.16 -8.50
N LEU A 21 31.69 -28.26 -9.29
CA LEU A 21 31.49 -26.82 -9.11
C LEU A 21 30.06 -26.41 -9.40
N PHE A 22 29.45 -26.97 -10.45
CA PHE A 22 28.05 -26.75 -10.77
C PHE A 22 27.13 -27.19 -9.62
N ASP A 23 27.31 -28.42 -9.13
CA ASP A 23 26.48 -28.99 -8.06
C ASP A 23 26.59 -28.17 -6.77
N LYS A 24 27.80 -27.74 -6.37
CA LYS A 24 28.02 -26.84 -5.22
C LYS A 24 27.31 -25.48 -5.36
N VAL A 25 27.31 -24.91 -6.57
CA VAL A 25 26.60 -23.65 -6.84
C VAL A 25 25.09 -23.87 -6.78
N GLN A 26 24.57 -24.97 -7.33
CA GLN A 26 23.15 -25.32 -7.24
C GLN A 26 22.70 -25.47 -5.78
N GLU A 27 23.46 -26.18 -4.94
CA GLU A 27 23.20 -26.30 -3.51
C GLU A 27 23.15 -24.93 -2.81
N SER A 28 24.08 -24.02 -3.14
CA SER A 28 24.09 -22.66 -2.62
C SER A 28 22.90 -21.81 -3.09
N LEU A 29 22.35 -22.09 -4.28
CA LEU A 29 21.19 -21.36 -4.83
C LEU A 29 19.86 -21.83 -4.24
N VAL A 30 19.75 -23.09 -3.79
CA VAL A 30 18.52 -23.62 -3.15
C VAL A 30 18.16 -22.86 -1.87
N GLY A 31 19.15 -22.34 -1.15
CA GLY A 31 18.96 -21.47 0.02
C GLY A 31 18.71 -19.99 -0.32
N TYR A 32 18.90 -19.59 -1.58
CA TYR A 32 18.64 -18.23 -2.07
C TYR A 32 17.15 -18.04 -2.36
N SER A 33 16.34 -18.28 -1.34
CA SER A 33 14.98 -17.75 -1.27
C SER A 33 15.11 -16.24 -1.12
N THR A 34 15.02 -15.50 -2.22
CA THR A 34 14.58 -14.11 -2.13
C THR A 34 13.23 -14.18 -1.42
N ASN A 35 13.17 -13.69 -0.18
CA ASN A 35 11.93 -13.50 0.57
C ASN A 35 11.09 -12.43 -0.16
N ASN A 36 10.58 -12.79 -1.34
CA ASN A 36 9.70 -12.00 -2.17
C ASN A 36 8.27 -12.13 -1.62
N ALA A 37 8.13 -11.99 -0.30
CA ALA A 37 6.81 -11.72 0.25
C ALA A 37 6.32 -10.46 -0.49
N SER A 38 5.17 -10.56 -1.15
CA SER A 38 4.62 -9.45 -1.91
C SER A 38 4.37 -8.30 -0.94
N LYS A 39 5.22 -7.28 -1.00
CA LYS A 39 5.03 -6.07 -0.21
C LYS A 39 3.86 -5.31 -0.81
N GLU A 40 2.80 -5.17 -0.05
CA GLU A 40 1.66 -4.36 -0.44
C GLU A 40 1.77 -2.99 0.22
N PHE A 41 1.57 -1.95 -0.60
CA PHE A 41 1.58 -0.56 -0.16
C PHE A 41 0.25 0.07 -0.56
N ALA A 42 -0.42 0.71 0.40
CA ALA A 42 -1.77 1.20 0.25
C ALA A 42 -1.90 2.18 -0.93
N PHE A 43 -0.95 3.10 -1.12
CA PHE A 43 -1.17 4.22 -2.05
C PHE A 43 -0.42 4.11 -3.38
N THR A 44 0.26 2.98 -3.63
CA THR A 44 0.95 2.75 -4.92
C THR A 44 -0.06 2.59 -6.06
N LYS A 45 0.31 3.12 -7.23
CA LYS A 45 -0.50 3.17 -8.47
C LYS A 45 -1.75 4.07 -8.40
N LEU A 46 -2.04 4.67 -7.25
CA LEU A 46 -3.20 5.55 -7.05
C LEU A 46 -2.84 7.04 -7.14
N MET A 47 -1.55 7.37 -7.14
CA MET A 47 -1.05 8.73 -7.22
C MET A 47 0.01 8.89 -8.31
N THR A 48 0.16 10.12 -8.79
CA THR A 48 1.18 10.48 -9.79
C THR A 48 2.05 11.64 -9.30
N CYS A 49 3.23 11.80 -9.89
CA CYS A 49 4.14 12.89 -9.56
C CYS A 49 3.65 14.19 -10.21
N GLY A 50 3.44 15.23 -9.40
CA GLY A 50 2.99 16.55 -9.89
C GLY A 50 4.02 17.31 -10.73
N LEU A 51 5.31 16.92 -10.68
CA LEU A 51 6.37 17.59 -11.46
C LEU A 51 6.62 16.94 -12.83
N CYS A 52 6.68 15.61 -12.89
CA CYS A 52 7.07 14.88 -14.10
C CYS A 52 6.02 13.90 -14.62
N GLY A 53 4.92 13.69 -13.90
CA GLY A 53 3.84 12.77 -14.29
C GLY A 53 4.19 11.27 -14.17
N SER A 54 5.32 10.91 -13.54
CA SER A 54 5.64 9.50 -13.23
C SER A 54 4.70 8.96 -12.15
N GLY A 55 4.57 7.64 -12.03
CA GLY A 55 3.85 7.03 -10.90
C GLY A 55 4.56 7.27 -9.57
N ILE A 56 3.80 7.30 -8.47
CA ILE A 56 4.35 7.25 -7.12
C ILE A 56 4.52 5.79 -6.68
N THR A 57 5.71 5.46 -6.20
CA THR A 57 6.07 4.17 -5.61
C THR A 57 6.32 4.32 -4.11
N ALA A 58 6.49 3.19 -3.41
CA ALA A 58 6.84 3.18 -1.99
C ALA A 58 8.03 2.24 -1.72
N ASP A 59 8.76 2.56 -0.65
CA ASP A 59 9.81 1.71 -0.10
C ASP A 59 9.75 1.73 1.43
N GLU A 60 10.19 0.64 2.07
CA GLU A 60 10.19 0.52 3.52
C GLU A 60 11.61 0.41 4.08
N LYS A 61 11.84 1.08 5.20
CA LYS A 61 13.12 1.07 5.92
C LYS A 61 12.91 0.62 7.35
N PHE A 62 13.67 -0.38 7.76
CA PHE A 62 13.69 -0.84 9.14
C PHE A 62 14.88 -0.21 9.87
N LYS A 63 14.61 0.49 10.98
CA LYS A 63 15.64 1.06 11.84
C LYS A 63 15.69 0.29 13.16
N LYS A 64 16.84 -0.28 13.47
CA LYS A 64 17.14 -0.87 14.78
C LYS A 64 17.57 0.24 15.73
N GLN A 65 16.89 0.35 16.86
CA GLN A 65 17.26 1.24 17.95
C GLN A 65 18.26 0.54 18.89
N GLU A 66 18.99 1.34 19.67
CA GLU A 66 19.97 0.85 20.64
C GLU A 66 19.35 -0.07 21.72
N ASN A 67 18.07 0.15 22.04
CA ASN A 67 17.28 -0.69 22.95
C ASN A 67 16.84 -2.05 22.34
N GLY A 68 17.24 -2.34 21.09
CA GLY A 68 16.87 -3.57 20.37
C GLY A 68 15.55 -3.51 19.60
N ASN A 69 14.74 -2.45 19.73
CA ASN A 69 13.48 -2.30 19.00
C ASN A 69 13.73 -2.03 17.52
N VAL A 70 12.89 -2.61 16.65
CA VAL A 70 12.95 -2.40 15.20
C VAL A 70 11.71 -1.63 14.76
N HIS A 71 11.90 -0.41 14.27
CA HIS A 71 10.83 0.42 13.74
C HIS A 71 10.81 0.36 12.21
N ARG A 72 9.62 0.14 11.64
CA ARG A 72 9.37 0.16 10.20
C ARG A 72 8.90 1.56 9.79
N TYR A 73 9.48 2.10 8.72
CA TYR A 73 9.08 3.37 8.12
C TYR A 73 8.79 3.16 6.64
N VAL A 74 7.66 3.64 6.15
CA VAL A 74 7.31 3.61 4.72
C VAL A 74 7.46 5.00 4.13
N TYR A 75 8.06 5.08 2.95
CA TYR A 75 8.26 6.32 2.21
C TYR A 75 7.66 6.20 0.82
N TYR A 76 6.85 7.18 0.43
CA TYR A 76 6.31 7.32 -0.92
C TYR A 76 7.14 8.34 -1.71
N GLY A 77 7.43 8.04 -2.97
CA GLY A 77 8.27 8.89 -3.82
C GLY A 77 8.01 8.69 -5.30
N CYS A 78 8.44 9.68 -6.11
CA CYS A 78 8.40 9.57 -7.56
C CYS A 78 9.26 8.39 -8.03
N SER A 79 8.73 7.56 -8.94
CA SER A 79 9.49 6.46 -9.54
C SER A 79 10.60 6.93 -10.50
N LYS A 80 10.60 8.22 -10.86
CA LYS A 80 11.54 8.85 -11.80
C LYS A 80 11.57 8.19 -13.18
N PHE A 81 10.48 7.51 -13.55
CA PHE A 81 10.36 6.82 -14.83
C PHE A 81 10.39 7.77 -16.03
N ARG A 82 9.70 8.91 -15.94
CA ARG A 82 9.65 9.93 -17.01
C ARG A 82 10.80 10.94 -16.93
N ASP A 83 11.35 11.18 -15.74
CA ASP A 83 12.47 12.09 -15.52
C ASP A 83 13.37 11.58 -14.37
N LEU A 84 14.59 11.18 -14.71
CA LEU A 84 15.58 10.65 -13.77
C LEU A 84 16.05 11.72 -12.76
N ASN A 85 15.99 13.00 -13.13
CA ASN A 85 16.45 14.12 -12.32
C ASN A 85 15.32 14.79 -11.53
N CYS A 86 14.12 14.18 -11.52
CA CYS A 86 12.95 14.74 -10.84
C CYS A 86 13.22 14.98 -9.35
N LYS A 87 12.89 16.21 -8.91
CA LYS A 87 13.13 16.73 -7.56
C LYS A 87 11.92 16.60 -6.61
N SER A 88 10.88 15.85 -7.01
CA SER A 88 9.65 15.68 -6.22
C SER A 88 9.89 15.18 -4.79
N GLY A 89 10.97 14.42 -4.58
CA GLY A 89 11.38 13.94 -3.26
C GLY A 89 10.59 12.74 -2.76
N TYR A 90 10.74 12.48 -1.46
CA TYR A 90 10.06 11.39 -0.74
C TYR A 90 9.34 11.94 0.48
N MET A 91 8.20 11.36 0.80
CA MET A 91 7.37 11.70 1.94
C MET A 91 7.09 10.43 2.76
N LYS A 92 7.01 10.55 4.08
CA LYS A 92 6.67 9.42 4.95
C LYS A 92 5.19 9.08 4.82
N GLU A 93 4.84 7.82 5.05
CA GLU A 93 3.44 7.36 4.99
C GLU A 93 2.55 8.08 6.01
N GLU A 94 3.06 8.37 7.22
CA GLU A 94 2.29 9.08 8.23
C GLU A 94 1.92 10.50 7.78
N ASP A 95 2.89 11.23 7.21
CA ASP A 95 2.68 12.58 6.66
C ASP A 95 1.70 12.55 5.48
N LEU A 96 1.79 11.53 4.62
CA LEU A 96 0.89 11.33 3.49
C LEU A 96 -0.56 11.06 3.94
N ILE A 97 -0.74 10.22 4.96
CA ILE A 97 -2.06 9.88 5.50
C ILE A 97 -2.75 11.12 6.05
N GLU A 98 -2.03 11.96 6.78
CA GLU A 98 -2.63 13.18 7.35
C GLU A 98 -3.04 14.17 6.26
N GLN A 99 -2.21 14.37 5.23
CA GLN A 99 -2.61 15.22 4.11
C GLN A 99 -3.81 14.63 3.34
N LEU A 100 -3.88 13.30 3.17
CA LEU A 100 -5.05 12.66 2.55
C LEU A 100 -6.31 12.87 3.41
N ALA A 101 -6.19 12.78 4.73
CA ALA A 101 -7.28 13.04 5.66
C ALA A 101 -7.76 14.50 5.61
N GLU A 102 -6.84 15.44 5.40
CA GLU A 102 -7.17 16.86 5.19
C GLU A 102 -7.92 17.08 3.87
N LEU A 103 -7.47 16.45 2.77
CA LEU A 103 -8.17 16.48 1.48
C LEU A 103 -9.60 15.94 1.56
N MET A 104 -9.89 15.00 2.47
CA MET A 104 -11.26 14.51 2.70
C MET A 104 -12.22 15.60 3.18
N ASN A 105 -11.76 16.79 3.60
CA ASN A 105 -12.63 17.93 3.90
C ASN A 105 -13.08 18.66 2.63
N GLU A 106 -12.23 18.69 1.61
CA GLU A 106 -12.42 19.48 0.40
C GLU A 106 -13.18 18.72 -0.69
N ILE A 107 -13.05 17.38 -0.70
CA ILE A 107 -13.68 16.52 -1.69
C ILE A 107 -15.21 16.56 -1.56
N HIS A 108 -15.93 16.66 -2.68
CA HIS A 108 -17.38 16.47 -2.67
C HIS A 108 -17.75 15.02 -2.35
N LEU A 109 -18.72 14.79 -1.47
CA LEU A 109 -19.09 13.44 -1.04
C LEU A 109 -19.57 12.53 -2.18
N ASP A 110 -20.06 13.12 -3.28
CA ASP A 110 -20.48 12.38 -4.46
C ASP A 110 -19.28 11.92 -5.33
N GLU A 111 -18.08 12.44 -5.06
CA GLU A 111 -16.82 11.93 -5.60
C GLU A 111 -16.29 10.75 -4.80
N ILE A 112 -16.73 10.57 -3.55
CA ILE A 112 -16.43 9.39 -2.74
C ILE A 112 -17.36 8.28 -3.20
N GLY A 113 -16.94 7.48 -4.18
CA GLY A 113 -17.71 6.34 -4.68
C GLY A 113 -18.10 5.31 -3.61
N MET A 114 -17.51 5.40 -2.41
CA MET A 114 -17.85 4.59 -1.24
C MET A 114 -18.93 5.18 -0.34
N LYS A 115 -19.56 6.32 -0.66
CA LYS A 115 -20.60 6.94 0.19
C LYS A 115 -21.67 5.94 0.67
N GLY A 116 -22.13 5.06 -0.23
CA GLY A 116 -23.08 3.99 0.10
C GLY A 116 -22.49 2.97 1.08
N LYS A 117 -21.33 2.39 0.74
CA LYS A 117 -20.63 1.42 1.61
C LYS A 117 -20.32 1.97 3.00
N ILE A 118 -19.84 3.22 3.07
CA ILE A 118 -19.55 3.89 4.35
C ILE A 118 -20.84 4.06 5.17
N LYS A 119 -21.95 4.44 4.52
CA LYS A 119 -23.25 4.50 5.20
C LYS A 119 -23.68 3.15 5.74
N ASP A 120 -23.56 2.09 4.94
CA ASP A 120 -23.93 0.73 5.33
C ASP A 120 -23.05 0.23 6.49
N GLU A 121 -21.76 0.56 6.50
CA GLU A 121 -20.85 0.22 7.58
C GLU A 121 -21.22 0.93 8.88
N ILE A 122 -21.43 2.26 8.82
CA ILE A 122 -21.83 3.08 9.96
C ILE A 122 -23.17 2.58 10.52
N GLU A 123 -24.11 2.22 9.65
CA GLU A 123 -25.40 1.66 10.08
C GLU A 123 -25.23 0.30 10.77
N ARG A 124 -24.38 -0.58 10.22
CA ARG A 124 -24.06 -1.89 10.84
C ARG A 124 -23.43 -1.72 12.22
N HIS A 125 -22.45 -0.83 12.37
CA HIS A 125 -21.81 -0.56 13.66
C HIS A 125 -22.79 0.03 14.67
N LYS A 126 -23.58 1.04 14.29
CA LYS A 126 -24.58 1.65 15.20
C LYS A 126 -25.67 0.65 15.60
N LYS A 127 -26.13 -0.22 14.68
CA LYS A 127 -27.05 -1.33 15.01
C LYS A 127 -26.43 -2.30 16.01
N PHE A 128 -25.18 -2.69 15.78
CA PHE A 128 -24.44 -3.59 16.66
C PHE A 128 -24.30 -3.01 18.09
N GLU A 129 -23.85 -1.75 18.20
CA GLU A 129 -23.75 -1.04 19.49
C GLU A 129 -25.09 -0.95 20.21
N SER A 130 -26.16 -0.63 19.48
CA SER A 130 -27.52 -0.53 20.04
C SER A 130 -28.04 -1.88 20.58
N GLY A 131 -27.71 -2.99 19.90
CA GLY A 131 -28.06 -4.34 20.33
C GLY A 131 -27.28 -4.80 21.55
N LEU A 132 -26.01 -4.41 21.67
CA LEU A 132 -25.16 -4.71 22.82
C LEU A 132 -25.54 -3.90 24.06
N LEU A 133 -25.78 -2.61 23.91
CA LEU A 133 -26.04 -1.69 25.02
C LEU A 133 -27.52 -1.67 25.46
N GLY A 134 -28.40 -2.40 24.77
CA GLY A 134 -29.84 -2.45 25.07
C GLY A 134 -30.56 -1.11 24.85
N VAL A 135 -29.88 -0.13 24.24
CA VAL A 135 -30.44 1.18 23.93
C VAL A 135 -31.28 1.05 22.67
N LYS A 136 -32.60 0.96 22.84
CA LYS A 136 -33.53 1.08 21.70
C LYS A 136 -33.39 2.49 21.13
N ASN A 137 -32.85 2.65 19.93
CA ASN A 137 -32.98 3.93 19.23
C ASN A 137 -33.30 3.83 17.73
N THR A 138 -34.32 4.63 17.44
CA THR A 138 -34.84 5.27 16.23
C THR A 138 -33.92 5.30 15.01
N ALA A 139 -34.51 5.15 13.82
CA ALA A 139 -33.88 5.24 12.51
C ALA A 139 -32.70 6.23 12.46
N VAL A 140 -31.49 5.70 12.26
CA VAL A 140 -30.25 6.49 12.27
C VAL A 140 -30.16 7.29 10.97
N LYS A 141 -30.29 8.62 11.06
CA LYS A 141 -29.92 9.51 9.96
C LYS A 141 -28.40 9.69 9.98
N ILE A 142 -27.72 9.24 8.93
CA ILE A 142 -26.27 9.43 8.78
C ILE A 142 -26.02 10.78 8.13
N ALA A 143 -25.29 11.64 8.82
CA ALA A 143 -24.91 12.95 8.32
C ALA A 143 -23.64 12.89 7.46
N ASP A 144 -23.48 13.87 6.58
CA ASP A 144 -22.31 14.00 5.70
C ASP A 144 -20.98 14.13 6.46
N ILE A 145 -21.01 14.72 7.66
CA ILE A 145 -19.86 14.80 8.56
C ILE A 145 -19.40 13.41 9.05
N ASP A 146 -20.34 12.48 9.29
CA ASP A 146 -20.02 11.12 9.75
C ASP A 146 -19.25 10.37 8.67
N ILE A 147 -19.61 10.59 7.40
CA ILE A 147 -18.96 9.95 6.24
C ILE A 147 -17.51 10.42 6.12
N ARG A 148 -17.26 11.73 6.26
CA ARG A 148 -15.90 12.29 6.21
C ARG A 148 -15.05 11.78 7.37
N ASN A 149 -15.61 11.75 8.58
CA ASN A 149 -14.90 11.26 9.75
C ASN A 149 -14.55 9.78 9.63
N TYR A 150 -15.47 8.97 9.11
CA TYR A 150 -15.21 7.57 8.84
C TYR A 150 -14.12 7.38 7.76
N ALA A 151 -14.16 8.15 6.67
CA ALA A 151 -13.10 8.11 5.65
C ALA A 151 -11.72 8.46 6.24
N LYS A 152 -11.63 9.49 7.09
CA LYS A 152 -10.40 9.84 7.81
C LYS A 152 -9.93 8.73 8.74
N TYR A 153 -10.86 8.07 9.44
CA TYR A 153 -10.56 6.92 10.29
C TYR A 153 -9.96 5.77 9.47
N VAL A 154 -10.55 5.42 8.32
CA VAL A 154 -10.02 4.39 7.42
C VAL A 154 -8.61 4.74 6.93
N LEU A 155 -8.33 6.01 6.62
CA LEU A 155 -7.00 6.45 6.21
C LEU A 155 -5.94 6.31 7.31
N ARG A 156 -6.33 6.51 8.59
CA ARG A 156 -5.41 6.40 9.73
C ARG A 156 -5.25 4.95 10.17
N ASP A 157 -6.36 4.32 10.56
CA ASP A 157 -6.38 3.06 11.29
C ASP A 157 -6.86 1.86 10.45
N GLY A 158 -7.34 2.10 9.24
CA GLY A 158 -7.80 1.02 8.35
C GLY A 158 -6.67 0.09 7.88
N THR A 159 -7.07 -1.09 7.41
CA THR A 159 -6.21 -2.04 6.71
C THR A 159 -5.76 -1.47 5.36
N ILE A 160 -4.69 -2.07 4.78
CA ILE A 160 -4.20 -1.70 3.45
C ILE A 160 -5.31 -1.81 2.40
N ALA A 161 -6.16 -2.84 2.49
CA ALA A 161 -7.26 -3.06 1.56
C ALA A 161 -8.31 -1.95 1.65
N GLU A 162 -8.75 -1.58 2.85
CA GLU A 162 -9.74 -0.52 3.05
C GLU A 162 -9.21 0.84 2.58
N LYS A 163 -7.95 1.15 2.89
CA LYS A 163 -7.26 2.37 2.40
C LYS A 163 -7.24 2.42 0.87
N ARG A 164 -6.94 1.29 0.21
CA ARG A 164 -6.93 1.17 -1.25
C ARG A 164 -8.30 1.35 -1.85
N GLU A 165 -9.30 0.71 -1.26
CA GLU A 165 -10.68 0.79 -1.73
C GLU A 165 -11.19 2.23 -1.68
N LEU A 166 -10.93 2.92 -0.56
CA LEU A 166 -11.32 4.31 -0.36
C LEU A 166 -10.79 5.21 -1.48
N LEU A 167 -9.49 5.14 -1.77
CA LEU A 167 -8.90 5.99 -2.80
C LEU A 167 -9.24 5.55 -4.23
N THR A 168 -9.43 4.25 -4.48
CA THR A 168 -9.78 3.72 -5.83
C THR A 168 -11.16 4.20 -6.26
N CYS A 169 -12.08 4.36 -5.32
CA CYS A 169 -13.43 4.85 -5.58
C CYS A 169 -13.51 6.37 -5.76
N MET A 170 -12.40 7.10 -5.60
CA MET A 170 -12.37 8.53 -5.86
C MET A 170 -12.23 8.80 -7.35
N ARG A 171 -13.05 9.73 -7.87
CA ARG A 171 -12.98 10.14 -9.28
C ARG A 171 -11.78 11.04 -9.56
N SER A 172 -11.42 11.85 -8.58
CA SER A 172 -10.42 12.90 -8.71
C SER A 172 -9.02 12.31 -8.57
N LYS A 173 -8.05 12.82 -9.36
CA LYS A 173 -6.69 12.27 -9.35
C LYS A 173 -5.87 12.95 -8.27
N ILE A 174 -5.02 12.17 -7.59
CA ILE A 174 -4.09 12.72 -6.61
C ILE A 174 -2.70 12.82 -7.22
N THR A 175 -2.09 13.99 -7.05
CA THR A 175 -0.69 14.24 -7.40
C THR A 175 0.15 14.51 -6.16
N MET A 176 1.42 14.11 -6.19
CA MET A 176 2.40 14.37 -5.13
C MET A 176 3.65 15.05 -5.69
N ALA A 177 4.03 16.18 -5.09
CA ALA A 177 5.24 16.91 -5.40
C ALA A 177 5.75 17.64 -4.15
N GLU A 178 7.07 17.60 -3.92
CA GLU A 178 7.72 18.38 -2.86
C GLU A 178 7.11 18.13 -1.46
N LYS A 179 6.77 16.86 -1.19
CA LYS A 179 6.10 16.40 0.05
C LYS A 179 4.71 17.00 0.28
N GLN A 180 4.05 17.49 -0.76
CA GLN A 180 2.66 17.92 -0.72
C GLN A 180 1.83 17.11 -1.70
N ILE A 181 0.57 16.84 -1.34
CA ILE A 181 -0.43 16.26 -2.24
C ILE A 181 -1.49 17.27 -2.65
N LYS A 182 -2.01 17.10 -3.86
CA LYS A 182 -3.07 17.93 -4.44
C LYS A 182 -4.00 17.10 -5.29
N ILE A 183 -5.27 17.52 -5.35
CA ILE A 183 -6.27 16.97 -6.26
C ILE A 183 -6.17 17.67 -7.61
N VAL A 184 -6.26 16.91 -8.70
CA VAL A 184 -6.20 17.37 -10.10
C VAL A 184 -7.31 16.73 -10.92
#